data_AF-A0A4Y1R998-F1
#
_entry.id   AF-A0A4Y1R998-F1
#
_cell.length_a   1.000
_cell.length_b   1.000
_cell.length_c   1.000
_cell.angle_alpha   90.00
_cell.angle_beta   90.00
_cell.angle_gamma   90.00
#
_symmetry.space_group_name_H-M   'P 1'
#
loop_
_entity.id
_entity.type
_entity.pdbx_description
1 polymer ?
#
loop_
_entity_poly.entity_id
_entity_poly.type
_entity_poly.pdbx_seq_one_letter_code
_entity_poly.pdbx_strand_id
1 'polypeptide(L)'
;MSLWRGLACSMDIISQLQEQVNTIASLAFNTFGTLQRDSPPVRLSPNYPEPPANPTEDAENFAEQAKLVSAALVKAAKQILPPLILAQFDALVEALPLAEGGEEAQLKRIAELQAENDAVGQELQRQLEAAEKELKEVRELFSQAADHCLNLKKPN
;
A
#
# COMPACT_ATOMS: atom_id res chain seq x y z
N MET A 1 19.03 8.38 9.43
CA MET A 1 18.32 8.93 8.24
C MET A 1 17.97 7.87 7.18
N SER A 2 18.04 6.57 7.49
CA SER A 2 17.73 5.49 6.53
C SER A 2 16.37 4.83 6.75
N LEU A 3 15.74 5.01 7.93
CA LEU A 3 14.39 4.49 8.19
C LEU A 3 13.29 5.22 7.40
N TRP A 4 13.48 6.50 7.09
CA TRP A 4 12.48 7.30 6.35
C TRP A 4 12.51 7.09 4.84
N ARG A 5 13.59 6.52 4.28
CA ARG A 5 13.64 6.12 2.86
C ARG A 5 12.99 4.76 2.61
N GLY A 6 12.84 3.92 3.64
CA GLY A 6 12.16 2.64 3.56
C GLY A 6 10.63 2.75 3.50
N LEU A 7 10.06 3.82 4.09
CA LEU A 7 8.62 4.09 4.01
C LEU A 7 8.17 4.60 2.63
N ALA A 8 9.07 5.12 1.80
CA ALA A 8 8.74 5.67 0.49
C ALA A 8 8.57 4.61 -0.62
N CYS A 9 8.87 3.33 -0.33
CA CYS A 9 8.87 2.25 -1.33
C CYS A 9 7.83 1.14 -1.02
N SER A 10 7.01 1.29 0.02
CA SER A 10 5.86 0.41 0.23
C SER A 10 4.62 1.15 -0.28
N MET A 11 3.93 0.54 -1.24
CA MET A 11 2.78 1.08 -1.97
C MET A 11 1.80 1.80 -1.03
N ASP A 12 1.62 3.11 -1.22
CA ASP A 12 0.62 3.89 -0.48
C ASP A 12 -0.78 3.32 -0.71
N ILE A 13 -1.61 3.24 0.33
CA ILE A 13 -2.95 2.63 0.30
C ILE A 13 -3.80 3.19 -0.84
N ILE A 14 -3.68 4.50 -1.14
CA ILE A 14 -4.39 5.16 -2.24
C ILE A 14 -3.84 4.67 -3.59
N SER A 15 -2.53 4.47 -3.70
CA SER A 15 -1.92 3.90 -4.92
C SER A 15 -2.36 2.45 -5.16
N GLN A 16 -2.48 1.64 -4.10
CA GLN A 16 -3.01 0.27 -4.20
C GLN A 16 -4.46 0.26 -4.66
N LEU A 17 -5.27 1.17 -4.12
CA LEU A 17 -6.68 1.32 -4.48
C LEU A 17 -6.84 1.69 -5.95
N GLN A 18 -6.04 2.65 -6.43
CA GLN A 18 -6.05 3.09 -7.82
C GLN A 18 -5.68 1.96 -8.80
N GLU A 19 -4.68 1.14 -8.47
CA GLU A 19 -4.27 0.00 -9.29
C GLU A 19 -5.36 -1.08 -9.35
N GLN A 20 -6.04 -1.36 -8.23
CA GLN A 20 -7.14 -2.32 -8.19
C GLN A 20 -8.33 -1.86 -9.03
N VAL A 21 -8.73 -0.59 -8.94
CA VAL A 21 -9.83 -0.03 -9.75
C VAL A 21 -9.48 -0.08 -11.24
N ASN A 22 -8.25 0.28 -11.61
CA ASN A 22 -7.79 0.22 -13.00
C ASN A 22 -7.80 -1.21 -13.56
N THR A 23 -7.44 -2.20 -12.74
CA THR A 23 -7.49 -3.60 -13.12
C THR A 23 -8.92 -4.07 -13.38
N ILE A 24 -9.88 -3.68 -12.52
CA ILE A 24 -11.30 -3.99 -12.69
C ILE A 24 -11.83 -3.36 -13.98
N ALA A 25 -11.53 -2.08 -14.21
CA ALA A 25 -11.94 -1.37 -15.42
C ALA A 25 -11.41 -2.06 -16.68
N SER A 26 -10.12 -2.38 -16.71
CA SER A 26 -9.49 -3.08 -17.83
C SER A 26 -10.13 -4.45 -18.11
N LEU A 27 -10.37 -5.25 -17.07
CA LEU A 27 -10.99 -6.56 -17.22
C LEU A 27 -12.42 -6.44 -17.78
N ALA A 28 -13.19 -5.46 -17.30
CA ALA A 28 -14.54 -5.20 -17.77
C ALA A 28 -14.56 -4.77 -19.25
N PHE A 29 -13.75 -3.77 -19.63
CA PHE A 29 -13.72 -3.26 -21.00
C PHE A 29 -13.28 -4.32 -22.01
N ASN A 30 -12.25 -5.10 -21.68
CA ASN A 30 -11.79 -6.18 -22.55
C ASN A 30 -12.85 -7.27 -22.72
N THR A 31 -13.56 -7.62 -21.64
CA THR A 31 -14.57 -8.68 -21.71
C THR A 31 -15.82 -8.23 -22.48
N PHE A 32 -16.31 -7.01 -22.23
CA PHE A 32 -17.44 -6.50 -23.02
C PHE A 32 -17.07 -6.24 -24.47
N GLY A 33 -15.85 -5.77 -24.73
CA GLY A 33 -15.34 -5.53 -26.08
C GLY A 33 -15.24 -6.81 -26.90
N THR A 34 -14.73 -7.91 -26.33
CA THR A 34 -14.68 -9.21 -27.01
C THR A 34 -16.07 -9.76 -27.26
N LEU A 35 -16.97 -9.69 -26.27
CA LEU A 35 -18.36 -10.14 -26.43
C LEU A 35 -19.11 -9.36 -27.52
N GLN A 36 -18.89 -8.05 -27.64
CA GLN A 36 -19.53 -7.24 -28.68
C GLN A 36 -18.94 -7.51 -30.07
N ARG A 37 -17.61 -7.56 -30.18
CA ARG A 37 -16.91 -7.78 -31.45
C ARG A 37 -17.27 -9.12 -32.07
N ASP A 38 -17.32 -10.15 -31.24
CA ASP A 38 -17.46 -11.53 -31.69
C ASP A 38 -18.94 -11.98 -31.68
N SER A 39 -19.89 -11.09 -31.34
CA SER A 39 -21.32 -11.40 -31.32
C SER A 39 -21.85 -11.72 -32.72
N PRO A 40 -22.56 -12.86 -32.89
CA PRO A 40 -23.18 -13.18 -34.17
C PRO A 40 -24.32 -12.21 -34.50
N PRO A 41 -24.58 -11.93 -35.79
CA PRO A 41 -25.72 -11.14 -36.22
C PRO A 41 -27.04 -11.80 -35.79
N VAL A 42 -27.93 -11.05 -35.14
CA VAL A 42 -29.27 -11.51 -34.75
C VAL A 42 -30.32 -10.94 -35.70
N ARG A 43 -31.20 -11.80 -36.22
CA ARG A 43 -32.37 -11.35 -36.99
C ARG A 43 -33.42 -10.80 -36.03
N LEU A 44 -33.72 -9.51 -36.16
CA LEU A 44 -34.70 -8.80 -35.32
C LEU A 44 -36.16 -9.14 -35.67
N SER A 45 -36.41 -9.70 -36.87
CA SER A 45 -37.75 -10.10 -37.32
C SER A 45 -37.67 -11.14 -38.45
N PRO A 46 -38.64 -12.06 -38.56
CA PRO A 46 -38.73 -13.04 -39.65
C PRO A 46 -38.76 -12.43 -41.06
N ASN A 47 -39.12 -11.14 -41.19
CA ASN A 47 -39.26 -10.43 -42.45
C ASN A 47 -37.98 -9.75 -42.97
N TYR A 48 -36.86 -9.82 -42.24
CA TYR A 48 -35.63 -9.10 -42.60
C TYR A 48 -34.61 -10.01 -43.28
N PRO A 49 -34.04 -9.70 -44.46
CA PRO A 49 -33.11 -10.60 -45.16
C PRO A 49 -31.98 -11.10 -44.26
N GLU A 50 -31.54 -12.33 -44.49
CA GLU A 50 -30.52 -12.98 -43.67
C GLU A 50 -29.20 -12.20 -43.77
N PRO A 51 -28.59 -11.81 -42.63
CA PRO A 51 -27.34 -11.08 -42.67
C PRO A 51 -26.23 -11.95 -43.30
N PRO A 52 -25.31 -11.35 -44.08
CA PRO A 52 -24.23 -12.09 -44.71
C PRO A 52 -23.44 -12.85 -43.64
N ALA A 53 -23.19 -14.14 -43.89
CA ALA A 53 -22.42 -14.97 -42.98
C ALA A 53 -21.03 -14.34 -42.77
N ASN A 54 -20.70 -14.00 -41.53
CA ASN A 54 -19.31 -13.70 -41.18
C ASN A 54 -18.48 -14.97 -41.41
N PRO A 55 -17.24 -14.87 -41.92
CA PRO A 55 -16.38 -16.02 -42.21
C PRO A 55 -15.91 -16.80 -40.95
N THR A 56 -16.44 -16.48 -39.77
CA THR A 56 -16.18 -17.22 -38.54
C THR A 56 -17.23 -18.34 -38.46
N GLU A 57 -16.90 -19.51 -39.01
CA GLU A 57 -17.78 -20.68 -39.20
C GLU A 57 -18.29 -21.36 -37.92
N ASP A 58 -18.23 -20.69 -36.77
CA ASP A 58 -18.25 -21.35 -35.47
C ASP A 58 -19.17 -20.61 -34.49
N ALA A 59 -20.42 -20.36 -34.89
CA ALA A 59 -21.42 -19.73 -34.01
C ALA A 59 -21.70 -20.59 -32.75
N GLU A 60 -21.62 -21.91 -32.85
CA GLU A 60 -21.71 -22.83 -31.70
C GLU A 60 -20.48 -22.70 -30.79
N ASN A 61 -19.28 -22.57 -31.38
CA ASN A 61 -18.02 -22.37 -30.68
C ASN A 61 -17.97 -21.00 -29.99
N PHE A 62 -18.53 -19.94 -30.60
CA PHE A 62 -18.67 -18.63 -29.98
C PHE A 62 -19.66 -18.65 -28.81
N ALA A 63 -20.80 -19.35 -28.94
CA ALA A 63 -21.74 -19.48 -27.83
C ALA A 63 -21.10 -20.20 -26.64
N GLU A 64 -20.33 -21.27 -26.87
CA GLU A 64 -19.56 -21.94 -25.82
C GLU A 64 -18.43 -21.08 -25.26
N GLN A 65 -17.68 -20.37 -26.11
CA GLN A 65 -16.60 -19.49 -25.70
C GLN A 65 -17.13 -18.29 -24.92
N ALA A 66 -18.22 -17.65 -25.35
CA ALA A 66 -18.91 -16.60 -24.62
C ALA A 66 -19.46 -17.13 -23.29
N LYS A 67 -19.93 -18.38 -23.22
CA LYS A 67 -20.35 -19.03 -21.97
C LYS A 67 -19.16 -19.32 -21.05
N LEU A 68 -18.02 -19.74 -21.59
CA LEU A 68 -16.78 -19.98 -20.84
C LEU A 68 -16.15 -18.67 -20.35
N VAL A 69 -16.17 -17.62 -21.17
CA VAL A 69 -15.64 -16.30 -20.84
C VAL A 69 -16.58 -15.56 -19.90
N SER A 70 -17.90 -15.65 -20.07
CA SER A 70 -18.88 -15.13 -19.10
C SER A 70 -18.92 -15.95 -17.82
N ALA A 71 -18.74 -17.27 -17.86
CA ALA A 71 -18.58 -18.09 -16.66
C ALA A 71 -17.23 -17.82 -15.97
N ALA A 72 -16.16 -17.58 -16.72
CA ALA A 72 -14.87 -17.16 -16.19
C ALA A 72 -14.95 -15.74 -15.61
N LEU A 73 -15.71 -14.83 -16.23
CA LEU A 73 -16.01 -13.50 -15.72
C LEU A 73 -16.89 -13.58 -14.50
N VAL A 74 -17.90 -14.45 -14.43
CA VAL A 74 -18.79 -14.62 -13.27
C VAL A 74 -18.08 -15.38 -12.16
N LYS A 75 -17.20 -16.33 -12.48
CA LYS A 75 -16.36 -17.05 -11.52
C LYS A 75 -15.23 -16.17 -11.01
N ALA A 76 -14.62 -15.33 -11.85
CA ALA A 76 -13.80 -14.20 -11.40
C ALA A 76 -14.69 -13.25 -10.58
N ALA A 77 -15.87 -12.88 -11.06
CA ALA A 77 -16.74 -11.96 -10.34
C ALA A 77 -17.37 -12.58 -9.06
N LYS A 78 -17.22 -13.88 -8.79
CA LYS A 78 -17.72 -14.60 -7.59
C LYS A 78 -16.60 -15.15 -6.70
N GLN A 79 -15.44 -15.52 -7.23
CA GLN A 79 -14.24 -15.95 -6.48
C GLN A 79 -13.25 -14.81 -6.29
N ILE A 80 -13.18 -13.87 -7.22
CA ILE A 80 -12.30 -12.69 -7.20
C ILE A 80 -13.04 -11.45 -6.65
N LEU A 81 -14.30 -11.16 -7.05
CA LEU A 81 -15.00 -9.94 -6.58
C LEU A 81 -15.51 -9.94 -5.12
N PRO A 82 -16.22 -10.96 -4.59
CA PRO A 82 -16.88 -10.84 -3.29
C PRO A 82 -16.01 -11.17 -2.06
N PRO A 83 -15.17 -12.23 -2.03
CA PRO A 83 -14.41 -12.52 -0.81
C PRO A 83 -12.96 -12.01 -0.81
N LEU A 84 -12.33 -11.73 -1.98
CA LEU A 84 -10.92 -11.33 -2.02
C LEU A 84 -10.70 -9.86 -2.47
N ILE A 85 -11.47 -9.32 -3.42
CA ILE A 85 -11.32 -7.93 -3.87
C ILE A 85 -12.21 -6.97 -3.08
N LEU A 86 -13.48 -7.30 -2.77
CA LEU A 86 -14.27 -6.49 -1.84
C LEU A 86 -13.62 -6.45 -0.46
N ALA A 87 -13.14 -7.59 0.07
CA ALA A 87 -12.44 -7.60 1.35
C ALA A 87 -11.13 -6.79 1.32
N GLN A 88 -10.35 -6.84 0.24
CA GLN A 88 -9.15 -6.00 0.12
C GLN A 88 -9.49 -4.53 -0.10
N PHE A 89 -10.49 -4.21 -0.90
CA PHE A 89 -10.95 -2.84 -1.13
C PHE A 89 -11.54 -2.24 0.14
N ASP A 90 -12.45 -2.94 0.80
CA ASP A 90 -13.07 -2.53 2.06
C ASP A 90 -12.01 -2.45 3.17
N ALA A 91 -11.06 -3.39 3.25
CA ALA A 91 -9.94 -3.29 4.18
C ALA A 91 -9.00 -2.12 3.86
N LEU A 92 -8.75 -1.82 2.58
CA LEU A 92 -7.95 -0.66 2.16
C LEU A 92 -8.70 0.65 2.46
N VAL A 93 -10.02 0.68 2.27
CA VAL A 93 -10.89 1.83 2.59
C VAL A 93 -11.01 2.03 4.10
N GLU A 94 -11.10 0.97 4.89
CA GLU A 94 -11.10 1.02 6.35
C GLU A 94 -9.72 1.38 6.91
N ALA A 95 -8.64 0.94 6.25
CA ALA A 95 -7.27 1.30 6.60
C ALA A 95 -6.88 2.70 6.12
N LEU A 96 -7.73 3.40 5.34
CA LEU A 96 -7.51 4.81 5.10
C LEU A 96 -7.52 5.51 6.47
N PRO A 97 -6.50 6.32 6.78
CA PRO A 97 -6.52 7.14 7.98
C PRO A 97 -7.66 8.15 7.83
N LEU A 98 -8.85 7.75 8.28
CA LEU A 98 -10.01 8.62 8.35
C LEU A 98 -9.58 9.81 9.19
N ALA A 99 -9.58 10.98 8.57
CA ALA A 99 -9.50 12.24 9.27
C ALA A 99 -10.76 12.34 10.14
N GLU A 100 -10.78 11.70 11.32
CA GLU A 100 -11.83 11.95 12.31
C GLU A 100 -11.80 13.45 12.62
N GLY A 101 -12.74 14.20 12.04
CA GLY A 101 -12.81 15.66 12.14
C GLY A 101 -12.22 16.46 10.98
N GLY A 102 -11.89 15.83 9.83
CA GLY A 102 -11.45 16.52 8.62
C GLY A 102 -10.01 17.09 8.69
N GLU A 103 -9.66 17.93 7.72
CA GLU A 103 -8.31 18.49 7.56
C GLU A 103 -7.85 19.28 8.80
N GLU A 104 -8.75 20.04 9.43
CA GLU A 104 -8.43 20.85 10.61
C GLU A 104 -8.02 19.99 11.82
N ALA A 105 -8.73 18.88 12.06
CA ALA A 105 -8.39 17.94 13.12
C ALA A 105 -7.06 17.23 12.85
N GLN A 106 -6.77 16.90 11.60
CA GLN A 106 -5.48 16.34 11.20
C GLN A 106 -4.33 17.33 11.39
N LEU A 107 -4.50 18.58 10.96
CA LEU A 107 -3.51 19.65 11.15
C LEU A 107 -3.23 19.89 12.63
N LYS A 108 -4.28 19.92 13.46
CA LYS A 108 -4.13 20.02 14.92
C LYS A 108 -3.33 18.86 15.49
N ARG A 109 -3.63 17.63 15.08
CA ARG A 109 -2.89 16.44 15.53
C ARG A 109 -1.44 16.44 15.07
N ILE A 110 -1.14 16.95 13.87
CA ILE A 110 0.24 17.13 13.39
C ILE A 110 0.98 18.13 14.28
N ALA A 111 0.36 19.27 14.61
CA ALA A 111 0.97 20.27 15.49
C ALA A 111 1.24 19.73 16.89
N GLU A 112 0.31 18.94 17.45
CA GLU A 112 0.50 18.25 18.74
C GLU A 112 1.67 17.25 18.68
N LEU A 113 1.73 16.42 17.63
CA LEU A 113 2.82 15.46 17.44
C LEU A 113 4.17 16.13 17.19
N GLN A 114 4.20 17.30 16.54
CA GLN A 114 5.42 18.09 16.37
C GLN A 114 5.91 18.61 17.72
N ALA A 115 5.00 19.18 18.53
CA ALA A 115 5.34 19.65 19.87
C ALA A 115 5.82 18.50 20.78
N GLU A 116 5.19 17.32 20.70
CA GLU A 116 5.62 16.14 21.45
C GLU A 116 7.01 15.66 20.99
N ASN A 117 7.26 15.58 19.68
CA ASN A 117 8.58 15.21 19.16
C ASN A 117 9.66 16.20 19.61
N ASP A 118 9.38 17.50 19.60
CA ASP A 118 10.32 18.52 20.05
C ASP A 118 10.62 18.38 21.56
N ALA A 119 9.59 18.13 22.37
CA ALA A 119 9.76 17.91 23.80
C ALA A 119 10.58 16.65 24.10
N VAL A 120 10.26 15.54 23.42
CA VAL A 120 11.02 14.28 23.54
C VAL A 120 12.46 14.46 23.07
N GLY A 121 12.69 15.24 21.99
CA GLY A 121 14.03 15.56 21.50
C GLY A 121 14.85 16.38 22.49
N GLN A 122 14.24 17.37 23.15
CA GLN A 122 14.91 18.16 24.19
C GLN A 122 15.24 17.31 25.43
N GLU A 123 14.34 16.42 25.83
CA GLU A 123 14.60 15.53 26.96
C GLU A 123 15.71 14.53 26.64
N LEU A 124 15.71 13.96 25.44
CA LEU A 124 16.79 13.09 24.97
C LEU A 124 18.14 13.83 24.97
N GLN A 125 18.17 15.08 24.50
CA GLN A 125 19.38 15.91 24.51
C GLN A 125 19.89 16.16 25.93
N ARG A 126 19.00 16.50 26.88
CA ARG A 126 19.35 16.67 28.29
C ARG A 126 19.97 15.39 28.88
N GLN A 127 19.39 14.23 28.58
CA GLN A 127 19.90 12.96 29.07
C GLN A 127 21.27 12.62 28.49
N LEU A 128 21.50 12.91 27.20
CA LEU A 128 22.80 12.75 26.57
C LEU A 128 23.87 13.65 27.23
N GLU A 129 23.55 14.91 27.48
CA GLU A 129 24.48 15.85 28.14
C GLU A 129 24.82 15.40 29.58
N ALA A 130 23.84 14.92 30.33
CA ALA A 130 24.07 14.36 31.66
C ALA A 130 24.99 13.13 31.61
N ALA A 131 24.71 12.21 30.69
CA ALA A 131 25.52 11.00 30.51
C ALA A 131 26.96 11.32 30.05
N GLU A 132 27.15 12.29 29.17
CA GLU A 132 28.50 12.75 28.76
C GLU A 132 29.28 13.34 29.93
N LYS A 133 28.63 14.10 30.80
CA LYS A 133 29.25 14.66 31.99
C LYS A 133 29.69 13.56 32.96
N GLU A 134 28.81 12.61 33.26
CA GLU A 134 29.15 11.46 34.11
C GLU A 134 30.31 10.64 33.53
N LEU A 135 30.29 10.40 32.21
CA LEU A 135 31.38 9.69 31.54
C LEU A 135 32.71 10.43 31.66
N LYS A 136 32.70 11.76 31.57
CA LYS A 136 33.89 12.59 31.77
C LYS A 136 34.42 12.48 33.21
N GLU A 137 33.54 12.54 34.19
CA GLU A 137 33.90 12.40 35.61
C GLU A 137 34.52 11.02 35.89
N VAL A 138 33.90 9.94 35.39
CA VAL A 138 34.45 8.58 35.52
C VAL A 138 35.82 8.46 34.86
N ARG A 139 36.00 9.04 33.67
CA ARG A 139 37.28 9.01 32.96
C ARG A 139 38.37 9.75 33.72
N GLU A 140 38.05 10.87 34.34
CA GLU A 140 38.99 11.64 35.14
C GLU A 140 39.40 10.88 36.41
N LEU A 141 38.43 10.34 37.15
CA LEU A 141 38.69 9.50 38.32
C LEU A 141 39.55 8.28 37.97
N PHE A 142 39.28 7.66 36.82
CA PHE A 142 40.09 6.54 36.34
C PHE A 142 41.53 6.95 36.02
N SER A 143 41.72 8.11 35.38
CA SER A 143 43.07 8.66 35.12
C SER A 143 43.81 8.91 36.43
N GLN A 144 43.17 9.56 37.41
CA GLN A 144 43.76 9.83 38.71
C GLN A 144 44.16 8.54 39.44
N ALA A 145 43.29 7.52 39.42
CA ALA A 145 43.57 6.21 40.00
C ALA A 145 44.74 5.50 39.29
N ALA A 146 44.81 5.57 37.96
CA ALA A 146 45.90 5.01 37.17
C ALA A 146 47.24 5.70 37.48
N ASP A 147 47.25 7.04 37.55
CA ASP A 147 48.44 7.84 37.88
C ASP A 147 48.92 7.58 39.31
N HIS A 148 48.00 7.42 40.26
CA HIS A 148 48.32 7.04 41.63
C HIS A 148 49.00 5.66 41.70
N CYS A 149 48.46 4.66 40.99
CA CYS A 149 49.06 3.32 40.91
C CYS A 149 50.45 3.31 40.23
N LEU A 150 50.66 4.14 39.21
CA LEU A 150 51.96 4.26 38.53
C LEU A 150 53.01 4.96 39.41
N ASN A 151 52.62 5.99 40.16
CA ASN A 151 53.55 6.71 41.04
C ASN A 151 53.97 5.89 42.27
N LEU A 152 53.11 4.99 42.77
CA LEU A 152 53.47 4.03 43.83
C LEU A 152 54.50 2.98 43.38
N LYS A 153 54.71 2.80 42.07
CA LYS A 153 55.59 1.77 41.50
C LYS A 153 56.97 2.28 41.10
N LYS A 154 57.29 3.56 41.35
CA LYS A 154 58.65 4.09 41.14
C LYS A 154 59.59 3.47 42.19
N PRO A 155 60.55 2.61 41.81
CA PRO A 155 61.52 2.10 42.76
C PRO A 155 62.48 3.22 43.16
N ASN A 156 62.85 3.26 44.44
CA ASN A 156 64.03 4.00 44.91
C ASN A 156 65.31 3.40 44.33
#